data_AF-A0A970IM72-F1
#
_entry.id   AF-A0A970IM72-F1
#
_cell.length_a   1.000
_cell.length_b   1.000
_cell.length_c   1.000
_cell.angle_alpha   90.00
_cell.angle_beta   90.00
_cell.angle_gamma   90.00
#
_symmetry.space_group_name_H-M   'P 1'
#
loop_
_entity.id
_entity.type
_entity.pdbx_description
1 polymer ?
#
loop_
_entity_poly.entity_id
_entity_poly.type
_entity_poly.pdbx_seq_one_letter_code
_entity_poly.pdbx_strand_id
1 'polypeptide(L)' 'ILELLRKTKEDSVNIARLAYLLARQEPEQRAAQEEKELYRRFSSNVYNWVFDEEERRQLITAIIIFTYRNREKSKGGNNW' A
#
# COMPACT_ATOMS: atom_id res chain seq x y z
N ILE A 1 4.42 -2.57 4.62
CA ILE A 1 4.32 -1.34 3.80
C ILE A 1 4.49 -0.07 4.64
N LEU A 2 3.65 0.19 5.65
CA LEU A 2 3.70 1.43 6.45
C LEU A 2 5.08 1.76 7.03
N GLU A 3 5.76 0.77 7.60
CA GLU A 3 7.10 0.94 8.16
C GLU A 3 8.18 1.23 7.10
N LEU A 4 8.03 0.69 5.88
CA LEU A 4 8.95 1.00 4.79
C LEU A 4 8.77 2.45 4.33
N LEU A 5 7.52 2.92 4.21
CA LEU A 5 7.21 4.29 3.84
C LEU A 5 7.73 5.31 4.87
N ARG A 6 7.71 4.99 6.17
CA ARG A 6 8.25 5.87 7.22
C ARG A 6 9.76 6.00 7.14
N LYS A 7 10.45 4.89 6.84
CA LYS A 7 11.92 4.80 6.86
C LYS A 7 12.59 5.16 5.53
N THR A 8 11.84 5.52 4.48
CA THR A 8 12.45 5.92 3.20
C THR A 8 13.21 7.25 3.27
N LYS A 9 12.92 8.11 4.27
CA LYS A 9 13.68 9.33 4.51
C LYS A 9 15.08 9.05 5.09
N GLU A 10 15.22 7.94 5.81
CA GLU A 10 16.46 7.54 6.49
C GLU A 10 17.32 6.64 5.61
N ASP A 11 16.68 5.75 4.83
CA ASP A 11 17.38 4.75 4.04
C ASP A 11 16.65 4.46 2.72
N SER A 12 17.28 4.86 1.62
CA SER A 12 16.79 4.67 0.25
C SER A 12 16.60 3.20 -0.14
N VAL A 13 17.25 2.26 0.55
CA VAL A 13 17.03 0.82 0.31
C VAL A 13 15.57 0.42 0.60
N ASN A 14 14.85 1.18 1.43
CA ASN A 14 13.45 0.91 1.72
C ASN A 14 12.54 1.19 0.51
N ILE A 15 12.98 2.01 -0.44
CA ILE A 15 12.30 2.21 -1.73
C ILE A 15 12.43 0.93 -2.58
N ALA A 16 13.63 0.35 -2.65
CA ALA A 16 13.84 -0.92 -3.35
C ALA A 16 13.06 -2.08 -2.69
N ARG A 17 13.04 -2.14 -1.35
CA ARG A 17 12.22 -3.11 -0.61
C ARG A 17 10.72 -2.91 -0.87
N LEU A 18 10.25 -1.67 -0.99
CA LEU A 18 8.87 -1.37 -1.36
C LEU A 18 8.56 -1.85 -2.77
N ALA A 19 9.41 -1.55 -3.75
CA ALA A 19 9.25 -2.04 -5.13
C ALA A 19 9.16 -3.56 -5.19
N TYR A 20 10.06 -4.25 -4.48
CA TYR A 20 10.06 -5.71 -4.40
C TYR A 20 8.75 -6.26 -3.79
N LEU A 21 8.27 -5.65 -2.71
CA LEU A 21 7.00 -6.06 -2.10
C LEU A 21 5.81 -5.83 -3.03
N LEU A 22 5.77 -4.71 -3.76
CA LEU A 22 4.70 -4.45 -4.73
C LEU A 22 4.75 -5.50 -5.86
N ALA A 23 5.91 -5.75 -6.46
CA ALA A 23 6.03 -6.77 -7.50
C ALA A 23 5.61 -8.17 -7.02
N ARG A 24 5.95 -8.53 -5.78
CA ARG A 24 5.57 -9.83 -5.18
C ARG A 24 4.07 -9.95 -4.86
N GLN A 25 3.35 -8.84 -4.80
CA GLN A 25 1.92 -8.82 -4.50
C GLN A 25 1.07 -8.61 -5.76
N GLU A 26 1.67 -8.69 -6.95
CA GLU A 26 0.92 -8.67 -8.21
C GLU A 26 -0.07 -9.85 -8.29
N PRO A 27 -1.28 -9.62 -8.84
CA PRO A 27 -2.25 -10.67 -9.06
C PRO A 27 -1.71 -11.77 -9.98
N GLU A 28 -2.15 -13.00 -9.76
CA GLU A 28 -1.74 -14.14 -10.58
C GLU A 28 -2.10 -13.94 -12.07
N GLN A 29 -1.41 -14.66 -12.95
CA GLN A 29 -1.66 -14.58 -14.40
C GLN A 29 -3.10 -14.94 -14.79
N ARG A 30 -3.79 -15.75 -13.99
CA ARG A 30 -5.20 -16.13 -14.19
C ARG A 30 -6.21 -15.15 -13.58
N ALA A 31 -5.76 -14.14 -12.84
CA ALA A 31 -6.64 -13.12 -12.28
C ALA A 31 -7.37 -12.35 -13.39
N ALA A 32 -8.54 -11.80 -13.05
CA ALA A 32 -9.33 -11.01 -13.99
C ALA A 32 -8.52 -9.79 -14.48
N GLN A 33 -8.75 -9.38 -15.73
CA GLN A 33 -8.02 -8.26 -16.31
C GLN A 33 -8.25 -6.96 -15.52
N GLU A 34 -9.46 -6.76 -15.00
CA GLU A 34 -9.80 -5.61 -14.16
C GLU A 34 -9.00 -5.59 -12.86
N GLU A 35 -8.86 -6.74 -12.20
CA GLU A 35 -8.07 -6.87 -10.96
C GLU A 35 -6.60 -6.51 -11.19
N LYS A 36 -6.03 -6.99 -12.30
CA LYS A 36 -4.66 -6.66 -12.70
C LYS A 36 -4.48 -5.17 -12.95
N GLU A 37 -5.42 -4.53 -13.63
CA GLU A 37 -5.35 -3.11 -13.94
C GLU A 37 -5.49 -2.24 -12.68
N LEU A 38 -6.45 -2.58 -11.80
CA LEU A 38 -6.61 -1.94 -10.50
C LEU A 38 -5.34 -2.05 -9.66
N TYR A 39 -4.75 -3.25 -9.61
CA TYR A 39 -3.51 -3.47 -8.89
C TYR A 39 -2.36 -2.66 -9.49
N ARG A 40 -2.19 -2.70 -10.82
CA ARG A 40 -1.14 -1.95 -11.53
C ARG A 40 -1.23 -0.45 -11.26
N ARG A 41 -2.44 0.11 -11.30
CA ARG A 41 -2.67 1.53 -10.98
C ARG A 41 -2.32 1.82 -9.52
N PHE A 42 -2.75 0.95 -8.60
CA PHE A 42 -2.44 1.06 -7.19
C PHE A 42 -0.92 1.03 -6.92
N SER A 43 -0.23 0.01 -7.43
CA SER A 43 1.21 -0.18 -7.19
C SER A 43 2.04 0.95 -7.80
N SER A 44 1.69 1.40 -9.01
CA SER A 44 2.35 2.54 -9.67
C SER A 44 2.20 3.83 -8.87
N ASN A 45 0.99 4.13 -8.37
CA ASN A 45 0.74 5.31 -7.55
C ASN A 45 1.52 5.25 -6.23
N VAL A 46 1.46 4.13 -5.52
CA VAL A 46 2.19 3.94 -4.25
C VAL A 46 3.69 4.10 -4.44
N TYR A 47 4.23 3.58 -5.54
CA TYR A 47 5.65 3.72 -5.85
C TYR A 47 6.03 5.17 -6.18
N ASN A 48 5.21 5.89 -6.95
CA ASN A 48 5.50 7.29 -7.29
C ASN A 48 5.44 8.21 -6.05
N TRP A 49 4.42 8.06 -5.21
CA TRP A 49 4.23 8.87 -4.01
C TRP A 49 5.32 8.71 -2.96
N VAL A 50 6.16 7.66 -3.03
CA VAL A 50 7.24 7.48 -2.07
C VAL A 50 8.37 8.51 -2.26
N PHE A 51 8.50 9.09 -3.45
CA PHE A 51 9.59 10.02 -3.78
C PHE A 51 9.31 11.45 -3.30
N ASP A 52 8.06 11.89 -3.34
CA ASP A 52 7.65 13.19 -2.80
C ASP A 52 7.38 13.10 -1.28
N GLU A 53 7.83 14.11 -0.53
CA GLU A 53 7.68 14.08 0.94
C GLU A 53 6.24 14.29 1.39
N GLU A 54 5.49 15.16 0.72
CA GLU A 54 4.11 15.45 1.06
C GLU A 54 3.19 14.28 0.69
N GLU A 55 3.30 13.77 -0.54
CA GLU A 55 2.52 12.64 -1.01
C GLU A 55 2.79 11.40 -0.16
N ARG A 56 4.06 11.17 0.24
CA ARG A 56 4.41 10.07 1.15
C ARG A 56 3.73 10.20 2.51
N ARG A 57 3.68 11.41 3.10
CA ARG A 57 2.97 11.64 4.38
C ARG A 57 1.46 11.44 4.25
N GLN A 58 0.88 11.89 3.13
CA GLN A 58 -0.54 11.67 2.84
C GLN A 58 -0.86 10.17 2.68
N LEU A 59 -0.02 9.43 1.95
CA LEU A 59 -0.13 7.98 1.79
C LEU A 59 -0.08 7.24 3.12
N ILE A 60 0.89 7.58 3.99
CA ILE A 60 1.00 7.01 5.35
C ILE A 60 -0.32 7.21 6.13
N THR A 61 -0.86 8.43 6.08
CA THR A 61 -2.11 8.78 6.76
C THR A 61 -3.30 8.00 6.19
N ALA A 62 -3.42 7.91 4.86
CA ALA A 62 -4.48 7.16 4.20
C ALA A 62 -4.47 5.67 4.59
N ILE A 63 -3.29 5.04 4.62
CA ILE A 63 -3.13 3.64 5.05
C ILE A 63 -3.57 3.46 6.51
N ILE A 64 -3.21 4.41 7.38
CA ILE A 64 -3.61 4.38 8.79
C ILE A 64 -5.15 4.43 8.90
N ILE A 65 -5.79 5.43 8.30
CA ILE A 65 -7.26 5.60 8.32
C ILE A 65 -7.96 4.34 7.78
N PHE A 66 -7.51 3.81 6.64
CA PHE A 66 -8.06 2.59 6.05
C PHE A 66 -7.92 1.38 6.97
N THR A 67 -6.76 1.21 7.60
CA THR A 67 -6.51 0.11 8.54
C THR A 67 -7.45 0.18 9.74
N TYR A 68 -7.64 1.37 10.32
CA TYR A 68 -8.57 1.57 11.45
C TYR A 68 -10.02 1.28 11.04
N ARG A 69 -10.44 1.81 9.89
CA ARG A 69 -11.78 1.54 9.33
C ARG A 69 -12.04 0.05 9.15
N ASN A 70 -11.07 -0.70 8.63
CA ASN A 70 -11.23 -2.15 8.42
C ASN A 70 -11.20 -2.95 9.73
N ARG A 71 -10.48 -2.48 10.75
CA ARG A 71 -10.50 -3.07 12.09
C ARG A 71 -11.88 -2.91 12.77
N GLU A 72 -12.53 -1.76 12.61
CA GLU A 72 -13.88 -1.53 13.13
C GLU A 72 -14.91 -2.45 12.46
N LYS A 73 -14.85 -2.59 11.13
CA LYS A 73 -15.70 -3.55 10.40
C LYS A 73 -15.52 -4.99 10.88
N SER A 74 -14.29 -5.38 11.20
CA SER A 74 -13.98 -6.73 11.70
C SER A 74 -14.55 -6.97 13.11
N LYS A 75 -14.64 -5.92 13.94
CA LYS A 75 -15.24 -5.99 15.29
C LYS A 75 -16.78 -5.93 15.26
N GLY A 76 -17.37 -5.28 14.27
CA GLY A 76 -18.83 -5.22 14.08
C GLY A 76 -19.46 -6.48 13.48
N GLY A 77 -18.65 -7.43 12.98
CA GLY A 77 -19.12 -8.73 12.46
C GLY A 77 -19.30 -9.83 13.51
N ASN A 78 -18.88 -9.58 14.76
CA ASN A 78 -19.09 -10.47 15.89
C ASN A 78 -19.98 -9.78 16.93
N ASN A 79 -21.25 -9.56 16.59
CA ASN A 79 -22.30 -9.33 17.57
C ASN A 79 -23.63 -9.83 16.97
N TRP A 80 -23.98 -11.06 17.40
CA TRP A 80 -25.24 -11.82 17.27
C TRP A 80 -25.79 -12.06 15.86
#